data_AF-V4A5C9-F1
#
_entry.id   AF-V4A5C9-F1
#
_cell.length_a   1.000
_cell.length_b   1.000
_cell.length_c   1.000
_cell.angle_alpha   90.00
_cell.angle_beta   90.00
_cell.angle_gamma   90.00
#
_symmetry.space_group_name_H-M   'P 1'
#
loop_
_entity.id
_entity.type
_entity.pdbx_description
1 polymer ?
#
loop_
_entity_poly.entity_id
_entity_poly.type
_entity_poly.pdbx_seq_one_letter_code
_entity_poly.pdbx_strand_id
1 'polypeptide(L)'
;MALPYPEAGTRTDIGINSGLTMLDTGRTGEDKVLIVITDGYSDNLELTKNASTTAKADGATVYAVGVGGDVLDSELSDIASGTGYVERATNFDTVLDSLDIGIPEVNLCGIVGCYNFKASSL
;
A
#
# COMPACT_ATOMS: atom_id res chain seq x y z
N MET A 1 4.24 -21.45 -8.83
CA MET A 1 2.78 -21.70 -8.76
C MET A 1 2.15 -20.35 -8.52
N ALA A 2 1.29 -19.88 -9.43
CA ALA A 2 0.63 -18.58 -9.29
C ALA A 2 -0.58 -18.71 -8.36
N LEU A 3 -0.90 -17.63 -7.63
CA LEU A 3 -2.15 -17.57 -6.90
C LEU A 3 -3.32 -17.62 -7.90
N PRO A 4 -4.35 -18.45 -7.68
CA PRO A 4 -5.50 -18.49 -8.56
C PRO A 4 -6.22 -17.13 -8.53
N TYR A 5 -6.39 -16.52 -9.71
CA TYR A 5 -7.14 -15.27 -9.84
C TYR A 5 -8.65 -15.58 -9.77
N PRO A 6 -9.40 -14.93 -8.87
CA PRO A 6 -10.81 -15.26 -8.64
C PRO A 6 -11.79 -14.76 -9.72
N GLU A 7 -11.33 -14.08 -10.79
CA GLU A 7 -12.15 -13.54 -11.90
C GLU A 7 -13.33 -12.65 -11.46
N ALA A 8 -13.20 -11.94 -10.34
CA ALA A 8 -14.33 -11.36 -9.61
C ALA A 8 -14.37 -9.81 -9.53
N GLY A 9 -13.76 -9.10 -10.48
CA GLY A 9 -13.66 -7.64 -10.46
C GLY A 9 -12.56 -7.12 -9.53
N THR A 10 -12.58 -5.82 -9.24
CA THR A 10 -11.53 -5.14 -8.47
C THR A 10 -12.07 -4.74 -7.10
N ARG A 11 -12.19 -5.70 -6.18
CA ARG A 11 -12.66 -5.47 -4.81
C ARG A 11 -11.53 -5.06 -3.86
N THR A 12 -10.94 -3.90 -4.12
CA THR A 12 -9.81 -3.34 -3.33
C THR A 12 -10.17 -3.20 -1.85
N ASP A 13 -11.43 -2.89 -1.54
CA ASP A 13 -11.95 -2.80 -0.17
C ASP A 13 -11.78 -4.12 0.62
N ILE A 14 -12.06 -5.27 0.00
CA ILE A 14 -11.91 -6.58 0.64
C ILE A 14 -10.43 -6.88 0.86
N GLY A 15 -9.58 -6.54 -0.11
CA GLY A 15 -8.13 -6.71 -0.02
C GLY A 15 -7.54 -5.93 1.16
N ILE A 16 -7.91 -4.65 1.31
CA ILE A 16 -7.45 -3.80 2.42
C ILE A 16 -7.88 -4.36 3.78
N ASN A 17 -9.16 -4.72 3.94
CA ASN A 17 -9.66 -5.29 5.19
C ASN A 17 -8.96 -6.62 5.54
N SER A 18 -8.70 -7.45 4.54
CA SER A 18 -7.97 -8.71 4.73
C SER A 18 -6.52 -8.45 5.16
N GLY A 19 -5.85 -7.50 4.50
CA GLY A 19 -4.48 -7.09 4.85
C GLY A 19 -4.40 -6.51 6.26
N LEU A 20 -5.35 -5.66 6.64
CA LEU A 20 -5.45 -5.11 8.00
C LEU A 20 -5.60 -6.23 9.05
N THR A 21 -6.48 -7.19 8.80
CA THR A 21 -6.65 -8.36 9.68
C THR A 21 -5.33 -9.12 9.85
N MET A 22 -4.56 -9.30 8.77
CA MET A 22 -3.25 -9.94 8.85
C MET A 22 -2.25 -9.10 9.67
N LEU A 23 -2.23 -7.78 9.49
CA LEU A 23 -1.37 -6.87 10.25
C LEU A 23 -1.69 -6.87 11.75
N ASP A 24 -2.95 -7.04 12.12
CA ASP A 24 -3.38 -7.15 13.52
C ASP A 24 -2.94 -8.44 14.20
N THR A 25 -2.76 -9.51 13.42
CA THR A 25 -2.14 -10.76 13.91
C THR A 25 -0.61 -10.71 13.91
N GLY A 26 -0.02 -9.59 13.46
CA GLY A 26 1.42 -9.37 13.38
C GLY A 26 2.09 -9.08 14.72
N ARG A 27 3.39 -8.71 14.66
CA ARG A 27 4.16 -8.35 15.85
C ARG A 27 3.61 -7.06 16.48
N THR A 28 3.42 -7.08 17.80
CA THR A 28 2.96 -5.91 18.56
C THR A 28 4.09 -4.92 18.79
N GLY A 29 3.80 -3.62 18.63
CA GLY A 29 4.76 -2.53 18.90
C GLY A 29 5.67 -2.17 17.72
N GLU A 30 5.49 -2.81 16.57
CA GLU A 30 6.20 -2.50 15.33
C GLU A 30 5.31 -1.70 14.37
N ASP A 31 5.92 -0.96 13.45
CA ASP A 31 5.21 -0.21 12.42
C ASP A 31 4.45 -1.14 11.47
N LYS A 32 3.17 -0.83 11.24
CA LYS A 32 2.32 -1.55 10.29
C LYS A 32 2.37 -0.85 8.94
N VAL A 33 2.68 -1.60 7.88
CA VAL A 33 2.71 -1.08 6.51
C VAL A 33 1.82 -1.93 5.62
N LEU A 34 0.93 -1.28 4.88
CA LEU A 34 0.07 -1.89 3.86
C LEU A 34 0.43 -1.29 2.50
N ILE A 35 0.74 -2.15 1.52
CA ILE A 35 1.00 -1.72 0.14
C ILE A 35 -0.12 -2.29 -0.74
N VAL A 36 -0.92 -1.40 -1.33
CA VAL A 36 -1.99 -1.74 -2.26
C VAL A 36 -1.47 -1.56 -3.67
N ILE A 37 -1.48 -2.63 -4.46
CA ILE A 37 -1.10 -2.61 -5.87
C ILE A 37 -2.35 -2.95 -6.67
N THR A 38 -2.77 -2.06 -7.58
CA THR A 38 -3.96 -2.26 -8.43
C THR A 38 -3.69 -1.79 -9.85
N ASP A 39 -4.22 -2.49 -10.84
CA ASP A 39 -4.20 -2.09 -12.25
C ASP A 39 -5.53 -1.50 -12.75
N GLY A 40 -6.55 -1.53 -11.89
CA GLY A 40 -7.88 -1.02 -12.17
C GLY A 40 -8.44 -0.15 -11.03
N TYR A 41 -9.51 0.59 -11.32
CA TYR A 41 -10.33 1.22 -10.29
C TYR A 41 -11.16 0.17 -9.52
N SER A 42 -11.45 0.43 -8.25
CA SER A 42 -12.26 -0.49 -7.45
C SER A 42 -13.72 -0.50 -7.90
N ASP A 43 -14.35 -1.67 -7.82
CA ASP A 43 -15.79 -1.83 -8.06
C ASP A 43 -16.62 -0.96 -7.09
N ASN A 44 -16.06 -0.61 -5.92
CA ASN A 44 -16.69 0.29 -4.96
C ASN A 44 -15.68 1.25 -4.32
N LEU A 45 -15.63 2.47 -4.87
CA LEU A 45 -14.74 3.55 -4.42
C LEU A 45 -15.00 3.96 -2.97
N GLU A 46 -16.26 4.05 -2.55
CA GLU A 46 -16.63 4.50 -1.19
C GLU A 46 -16.21 3.48 -0.13
N LEU A 47 -16.47 2.20 -0.37
CA LEU A 47 -16.02 1.13 0.53
C LEU A 47 -14.49 1.04 0.58
N THR A 48 -13.82 1.27 -0.55
CA THR A 48 -12.36 1.26 -0.63
C THR A 48 -11.74 2.39 0.19
N LYS A 49 -12.31 3.60 0.08
CA LYS A 49 -11.94 4.75 0.91
C LYS A 49 -12.17 4.48 2.40
N ASN A 50 -13.32 3.90 2.75
CA ASN A 50 -13.66 3.60 4.14
C ASN A 50 -12.71 2.55 4.73
N ALA A 51 -12.43 1.46 4.00
CA ALA A 51 -11.48 0.43 4.43
C ALA A 51 -10.07 1.02 4.65
N SER A 52 -9.62 1.87 3.73
CA SER A 52 -8.34 2.56 3.84
C SER A 52 -8.31 3.51 5.05
N THR A 53 -9.41 4.22 5.31
CA THR A 53 -9.53 5.11 6.47
C THR A 53 -9.42 4.33 7.78
N THR A 54 -10.06 3.17 7.87
CA THR A 54 -9.93 2.29 9.03
C THR A 54 -8.50 1.80 9.21
N ALA A 55 -7.86 1.30 8.14
CA ALA A 55 -6.47 0.84 8.22
C ALA A 55 -5.52 1.95 8.70
N LYS A 56 -5.70 3.18 8.20
CA LYS A 56 -4.95 4.36 8.64
C LYS A 56 -5.21 4.72 10.10
N ALA A 57 -6.46 4.65 10.55
CA ALA A 57 -6.84 4.91 11.95
C ALA A 57 -6.25 3.87 12.91
N ASP A 58 -6.09 2.61 12.46
CA ASP A 58 -5.48 1.52 13.22
C ASP A 58 -3.93 1.56 13.21
N GLY A 59 -3.35 2.65 12.70
CA GLY A 59 -1.92 2.93 12.73
C GLY A 59 -1.13 2.34 11.56
N ALA A 60 -1.80 1.83 10.52
CA ALA A 60 -1.09 1.38 9.32
C ALA A 60 -0.73 2.55 8.40
N THR A 61 0.50 2.54 7.90
CA THR A 61 0.91 3.38 6.78
C THR A 61 0.52 2.69 5.48
N VAL A 62 -0.32 3.33 4.68
CA VAL A 62 -0.88 2.74 3.46
C VAL A 62 -0.24 3.39 2.23
N TYR A 63 0.35 2.56 1.36
CA TYR A 63 0.87 2.94 0.05
C TYR A 63 -0.11 2.47 -1.03
N ALA A 64 -0.31 3.28 -2.06
CA ALA A 64 -1.13 2.95 -3.21
C ALA A 64 -0.31 3.02 -4.49
N VAL A 65 -0.16 1.88 -5.18
CA VAL A 65 0.54 1.76 -6.46
C VAL A 65 -0.47 1.44 -7.54
N GLY A 66 -0.68 2.38 -8.46
CA GLY A 66 -1.49 2.16 -9.65
C GLY A 66 -0.63 1.69 -10.81
N VAL A 67 -0.96 0.55 -11.40
CA VAL A 67 -0.23 -0.02 -12.55
C VAL A 67 -1.03 0.20 -13.84
N GLY A 68 -0.38 0.68 -14.90
CA GLY A 68 -1.04 0.84 -16.20
C GLY A 68 -2.04 2.02 -16.23
N GLY A 69 -3.01 1.93 -17.15
CA GLY A 69 -3.87 3.06 -17.53
C GLY A 69 -5.24 3.11 -16.85
N ASP A 70 -5.77 2.00 -16.36
CA ASP A 70 -7.18 1.89 -15.95
C ASP A 70 -7.41 2.18 -14.45
N VAL A 71 -6.59 3.05 -13.86
CA VAL A 71 -6.68 3.47 -12.45
C VAL A 71 -7.14 4.91 -12.31
N LEU A 72 -7.78 5.22 -11.18
CA LEU A 72 -8.20 6.58 -10.83
C LEU A 72 -7.23 7.17 -9.79
N ASP A 73 -6.51 8.24 -10.16
CA ASP A 73 -5.57 8.89 -9.24
C ASP A 73 -6.23 9.42 -7.95
N SER A 74 -7.50 9.83 -8.04
CA SER A 74 -8.29 10.21 -6.86
C SER A 74 -8.55 9.03 -5.92
N GLU A 75 -8.74 7.83 -6.46
CA GLU A 75 -8.93 6.63 -5.66
C GLU A 75 -7.63 6.21 -4.99
N LEU A 76 -6.51 6.21 -5.73
CA LEU A 76 -5.19 5.95 -5.15
C LEU A 76 -4.86 6.93 -4.02
N SER A 77 -5.22 8.20 -4.19
CA SER A 77 -5.08 9.24 -3.16
C SER A 77 -5.96 9.01 -1.94
N ASP A 78 -7.18 8.49 -2.13
CA ASP A 78 -8.08 8.12 -1.02
C ASP A 78 -7.57 6.90 -0.26
N ILE A 79 -6.93 5.95 -0.96
CA ILE A 79 -6.31 4.75 -0.37
C ILE A 79 -5.09 5.13 0.48
N ALA A 80 -4.16 5.87 -0.11
CA ALA A 80 -2.87 6.17 0.49
C ALA A 80 -2.97 7.00 1.80
N SER A 81 -1.93 6.92 2.64
CA SER A 81 -1.80 7.75 3.86
C SER A 81 -1.45 9.21 3.58
N GLY A 82 -1.09 9.53 2.34
CA GLY A 82 -0.81 10.89 1.89
C GLY A 82 -0.29 10.89 0.46
N THR A 83 -0.07 12.08 -0.11
CA THR A 83 0.34 12.23 -1.52
C THR A 83 1.72 11.62 -1.82
N GLY A 84 2.63 11.59 -0.85
CA GLY A 84 3.93 10.94 -0.98
C GLY A 84 3.91 9.42 -0.87
N TYR A 85 2.72 8.81 -0.69
CA TYR A 85 2.52 7.37 -0.60
C TYR A 85 1.76 6.82 -1.82
N VAL A 86 1.63 7.63 -2.88
CA VAL A 86 0.96 7.27 -4.14
C VAL A 86 2.01 7.15 -5.23
N GLU A 87 2.02 6.01 -5.91
CA GLU A 87 2.96 5.73 -7.00
C GLU A 87 2.24 5.23 -8.24
N ARG A 88 2.81 5.55 -9.40
CA ARG A 88 2.30 5.11 -10.71
C ARG A 88 3.38 4.32 -11.43
N ALA A 89 3.07 3.06 -11.72
CA ALA A 89 3.89 2.20 -12.53
C ALA A 89 3.26 2.02 -13.92
N THR A 90 4.08 1.94 -14.96
CA THR A 90 3.57 1.70 -16.32
C THR A 90 3.22 0.23 -16.54
N ASN A 91 3.98 -0.66 -15.90
CA ASN A 91 3.80 -2.11 -15.93
C ASN A 91 4.30 -2.72 -14.61
N PHE A 92 4.02 -4.01 -14.40
CA PHE A 92 4.40 -4.71 -13.17
C PHE A 92 5.92 -4.84 -12.97
N ASP A 93 6.72 -4.81 -14.04
CA ASP A 93 8.18 -4.87 -13.96
C ASP A 93 8.75 -3.60 -13.31
N THR A 94 8.10 -2.45 -13.54
CA THR A 94 8.50 -1.14 -12.99
C THR A 94 7.97 -0.84 -11.59
N VAL A 95 7.21 -1.77 -10.99
CA VAL A 95 6.64 -1.56 -9.64
C VAL A 95 7.74 -1.45 -8.59
N LEU A 96 8.83 -2.21 -8.73
CA LEU A 96 9.96 -2.13 -7.81
C LEU A 96 10.69 -0.79 -7.90
N ASP A 97 10.87 -0.26 -9.11
CA ASP A 97 11.47 1.07 -9.33
C ASP A 97 10.60 2.18 -8.73
N SER A 98 9.27 2.03 -8.77
CA SER A 98 8.34 3.00 -8.17
C SER A 98 8.32 2.94 -6.64
N LEU A 99 8.60 1.77 -6.05
CA LEU A 99 8.62 1.59 -4.60
C LEU A 99 9.95 2.03 -3.95
N ASP A 100 11.06 2.03 -4.69
CA ASP A 100 12.37 2.54 -4.22
C ASP A 100 12.39 4.08 -4.07
N ILE A 101 11.39 4.77 -4.63
CA ILE A 101 11.27 6.24 -4.60
C ILE A 101 10.24 6.72 -3.54
N GLY A 102 9.29 5.85 -3.15
CA GLY A 102 8.12 6.25 -2.35
C GLY A 102 8.09 5.82 -0.88
N ILE A 103 8.89 4.84 -0.43
CA ILE A 103 8.91 4.47 1.00
C ILE A 103 9.75 5.51 1.76
N PRO A 104 9.15 6.39 2.61
CA PRO A 104 9.91 7.23 3.52
C PRO A 104 10.99 6.43 4.21
N GLU A 105 12.20 7.00 4.23
CA GLU A 105 13.32 6.53 5.01
C GLU A 105 12.81 6.12 6.40
N VAL A 106 12.92 4.83 6.72
CA VAL A 106 12.54 4.37 8.05
C VAL A 106 13.62 4.89 8.99
N ASN A 107 13.27 5.86 9.82
CA ASN A 107 14.19 6.43 10.80
C ASN A 107 14.23 5.52 12.03
N LEU A 108 15.14 4.56 11.99
CA LEU A 108 15.44 3.72 13.14
C LEU A 108 16.33 4.52 14.10
N CYS A 109 15.72 5.08 15.14
CA CYS A 109 16.46 5.74 16.20
C CYS A 109 16.64 4.84 17.42
N GLY A 110 17.89 4.53 17.75
CA GLY A 110 18.28 3.76 18.93
C GLY A 110 19.14 4.59 19.89
N ILE A 111 19.59 3.95 20.98
CA ILE A 111 20.42 4.58 22.03
C ILE A 111 21.74 5.17 21.48
N VAL A 112 22.23 4.62 20.36
CA VAL A 112 23.52 4.99 19.75
C VAL A 112 23.40 5.95 18.56
N GLY A 113 22.18 6.34 18.18
CA GLY A 113 21.95 7.29 17.08
C GLY A 113 20.71 6.95 16.24
N CYS A 114 20.35 7.88 15.35
CA CYS A 114 19.33 7.66 14.34
C CYS A 114 19.95 7.23 13.01
N TYR A 115 19.40 6.18 12.41
CA TYR A 115 19.82 5.66 11.12
C TYR A 115 18.66 5.73 10.15
N ASN A 116 18.92 6.25 8.97
CA ASN A 116 17.95 6.30 7.89
C ASN A 116 18.14 5.03 7.07
N PHE A 117 17.16 4.13 7.11
CA PHE A 117 17.16 2.94 6.28
C PHE A 117 16.36 3.20 5.00
N LYS A 118 17.06 3.23 3.86
CA LYS A 118 16.42 3.09 2.54
C LYS A 118 16.35 1.61 2.22
N ALA A 119 15.17 1.12 1.86
CA ALA A 119 15.01 -0.21 1.31
C ALA A 119 15.54 -0.20 -0.14
N SER A 120 16.86 -0.16 -0.31
CA SER A 120 17.47 -0.22 -1.64
C SER A 120 17.22 -1.59 -2.27
N SER A 121 16.72 -1.57 -3.49
CA SER A 121 16.70 -2.71 -4.40
C SER A 121 18.08 -3.40 -4.47
N LEU A 122 18.09 -4.74 -4.42
CA LEU A 122 19.28 -5.60 -4.61
C LEU A 122 19.64 -5.73 -6.09
#